data_AF-A0A847XEG0-F1
#
_entry.id   AF-A0A847XEG0-F1
#
_cell.length_a   1.000
_cell.length_b   1.000
_cell.length_c   1.000
_cell.angle_alpha   90.00
_cell.angle_beta   90.00
_cell.angle_gamma   90.00
#
_symmetry.space_group_name_H-M   'P 1'
#
loop_
_entity.id
_entity.type
_entity.pdbx_description
1 polymer ?
#
loop_
_entity_poly.entity_id
_entity_poly.type
_entity_poly.pdbx_seq_one_letter_code
_entity_poly.pdbx_strand_id
1 'polypeptide(L)'
;MGLHIDSIKFLANILQQNTFNEKEFNKFIKTKGTKGFLAHQESIDSGINIKSIEEELRKVVLDKNYKDIYEFYLIKKNIDQLNRDIEYIKKNEKQIIYQALKEIYKIIPRDMTVKFNVYFYSGGIDGGFTVNRKKIFINYGKYIGLREEFVKILSHEIYHSRNIPLKNRLIFLLKMILKVNPLIYKIIGKAMEEGIASLIQHGGKLRRDDPTGTLTKRNLMLVKEEFDLLNCILLDIKHNRYDYKKISKLNIYVIGYYIISTIYNIEGVLVLDDWTVNLKYKRIIKKYIEVCDANGISSGFTDEILEWIMTQ
;
A
#
# COMPACT_ATOMS: atom_id res chain seq x y z
N MET A 1 2.74 -20.02 -3.09
CA MET A 1 2.20 -18.90 -2.30
C MET A 1 2.20 -19.37 -0.87
N GLY A 2 2.60 -18.52 0.07
CA GLY A 2 2.48 -18.85 1.47
C GLY A 2 2.57 -17.64 2.39
N LEU A 3 2.13 -17.82 3.62
CA LEU A 3 2.16 -16.83 4.70
C LEU A 3 3.30 -17.15 5.67
N HIS A 4 4.35 -16.36 5.65
CA HIS A 4 5.52 -16.51 6.51
C HIS A 4 5.37 -15.64 7.77
N ILE A 5 5.11 -16.29 8.90
CA ILE A 5 4.75 -15.65 10.17
C ILE A 5 5.89 -15.63 11.22
N ASP A 6 7.08 -16.10 10.87
CA ASP A 6 8.16 -16.29 11.85
C ASP A 6 8.52 -15.01 12.61
N SER A 7 8.55 -13.86 11.93
CA SER A 7 8.87 -12.57 12.54
C SER A 7 7.91 -12.21 13.66
N ILE A 8 6.60 -12.35 13.43
CA ILE A 8 5.59 -12.03 14.44
C ILE A 8 5.57 -13.07 15.58
N LYS A 9 5.93 -14.32 15.29
CA LYS A 9 6.06 -15.37 16.31
C LYS A 9 7.22 -15.08 17.26
N PHE A 10 8.41 -14.76 16.73
CA PHE A 10 9.56 -14.42 17.58
C PHE A 10 9.34 -13.11 18.33
N LEU A 11 8.71 -12.12 17.71
CA LEU A 11 8.35 -10.88 18.40
C LEU A 11 7.38 -11.16 19.57
N ALA A 12 6.35 -11.98 19.35
CA ALA A 12 5.41 -12.36 20.40
C ALA A 12 6.13 -13.03 21.58
N ASN A 13 7.06 -13.96 21.29
CA ASN A 13 7.86 -14.61 22.32
C ASN A 13 8.69 -13.62 23.14
N ILE A 14 9.30 -12.61 22.50
CA ILE A 14 10.08 -11.57 23.19
C ILE A 14 9.18 -10.74 24.11
N LEU A 15 8.02 -10.29 23.61
CA LEU A 15 7.13 -9.39 24.34
C LEU A 15 6.38 -10.04 25.51
N GLN A 16 6.24 -11.37 25.52
CA GLN A 16 5.64 -12.14 26.63
C GLN A 16 6.59 -12.29 27.82
N GLN A 17 7.89 -12.13 27.61
CA GLN A 17 8.88 -12.30 28.66
C GLN A 17 8.91 -11.08 29.57
N ASN A 18 9.27 -11.29 30.84
CA ASN A 18 9.53 -10.21 31.80
C ASN A 18 10.98 -9.71 31.73
N THR A 19 11.82 -10.37 30.93
CA THR A 19 13.23 -10.01 30.72
C THR A 19 13.56 -10.08 29.23
N PHE A 20 14.51 -9.27 28.78
CA PHE A 20 14.91 -9.25 27.38
C PHE A 20 15.87 -10.41 27.06
N ASN A 21 15.52 -11.24 26.09
CA ASN A 21 16.31 -12.40 25.68
C ASN A 21 17.00 -12.16 24.34
N GLU A 22 18.32 -11.97 24.39
CA GLU A 22 19.14 -11.69 23.21
C GLU A 22 19.15 -12.83 22.18
N LYS A 23 19.00 -14.09 22.61
CA LYS A 23 18.93 -15.22 21.66
C LYS A 23 17.64 -15.16 20.84
N GLU A 24 16.51 -14.83 21.47
CA GLU A 24 15.24 -14.66 20.76
C GLU A 24 15.25 -13.41 19.86
N PHE A 25 15.84 -12.31 20.32
CA PHE A 25 16.05 -11.12 19.49
C PHE A 25 16.88 -11.43 18.24
N ASN A 26 17.99 -12.17 18.40
CA ASN A 26 18.83 -12.60 17.29
C ASN A 26 18.10 -13.49 16.28
N LYS A 27 17.12 -14.29 16.71
CA LYS A 27 16.24 -15.03 15.79
C LYS A 27 15.28 -14.08 15.07
N PHE A 28 14.64 -13.18 15.82
CA PHE A 28 13.71 -12.18 15.29
C PHE A 28 14.33 -11.34 14.16
N ILE A 29 15.48 -10.70 14.38
CA ILE A 29 16.15 -9.84 13.38
C ILE A 29 16.63 -10.60 12.14
N LYS A 30 16.83 -11.91 12.24
CA LYS A 30 17.25 -12.76 11.11
C LYS A 30 16.09 -13.21 10.22
N THR A 31 14.85 -13.07 10.67
CA THR A 31 13.68 -13.47 9.89
C THR A 31 13.51 -12.64 8.61
N LYS A 32 12.86 -13.22 7.60
CA LYS A 32 12.63 -12.55 6.32
C LYS A 32 11.72 -11.32 6.45
N GLY A 33 10.69 -11.37 7.30
CA GLY A 33 9.80 -10.24 7.55
C GLY A 33 10.53 -9.05 8.16
N THR A 34 11.31 -9.27 9.22
CA THR A 34 12.09 -8.20 9.88
C THR A 34 13.18 -7.64 8.97
N LYS A 35 13.89 -8.48 8.20
CA LYS A 35 14.87 -7.99 7.21
C LYS A 35 14.22 -7.12 6.12
N GLY A 36 13.03 -7.51 5.66
CA GLY A 36 12.28 -6.71 4.69
C GLY A 36 11.83 -5.38 5.26
N PHE A 37 11.30 -5.39 6.49
CA PHE A 37 10.95 -4.18 7.23
C PHE A 37 12.14 -3.22 7.37
N LEU A 38 13.29 -3.72 7.84
CA LEU A 38 14.51 -2.93 7.99
C LEU A 38 14.95 -2.29 6.67
N ALA A 39 15.03 -3.08 5.60
CA ALA A 39 15.43 -2.57 4.28
C ALA A 39 14.45 -1.53 3.72
N HIS A 40 13.15 -1.68 4.00
CA HIS A 40 12.14 -0.70 3.62
C HIS A 40 12.26 0.59 4.42
N GLN A 41 12.44 0.50 5.74
CA GLN A 41 12.64 1.66 6.59
C GLN A 41 13.93 2.42 6.28
N GLU A 42 15.05 1.73 6.03
CA GLU A 42 16.33 2.35 5.60
C GLU A 42 16.16 3.18 4.31
N SER A 43 15.21 2.82 3.44
CA SER A 43 14.93 3.57 2.22
C SER A 43 14.11 4.85 2.45
N ILE A 44 13.48 4.98 3.61
CA ILE A 44 12.61 6.10 4.01
C ILE A 44 13.33 7.01 5.00
N ASP A 45 13.96 6.44 6.02
CA ASP A 45 14.67 7.12 7.09
C ASP A 45 15.94 6.36 7.47
N SER A 46 17.10 7.01 7.33
CA SER A 46 18.41 6.44 7.64
C SER A 46 18.66 6.25 9.15
N GLY A 47 17.78 6.76 10.01
CA GLY A 47 17.89 6.62 11.47
C GLY A 47 17.51 5.24 12.01
N ILE A 48 16.75 4.44 11.25
CA ILE A 48 16.26 3.14 11.71
C ILE A 48 17.32 2.06 11.48
N ASN A 49 17.75 1.41 12.55
CA ASN A 49 18.70 0.32 12.49
C ASN A 49 18.43 -0.73 13.58
N ILE A 50 19.12 -1.87 13.48
CA ILE A 50 18.95 -3.01 14.39
C ILE A 50 19.17 -2.61 15.86
N LYS A 51 20.16 -1.74 16.15
CA LYS A 51 20.47 -1.32 17.52
C LYS A 51 19.32 -0.52 18.11
N SER A 52 18.76 0.42 17.34
CA SER A 52 17.59 1.19 17.76
C SER A 52 16.39 0.28 18.07
N ILE A 53 16.11 -0.73 17.24
CA ILE A 53 15.05 -1.71 17.51
C ILE A 53 15.33 -2.50 18.80
N GLU A 54 16.58 -2.91 19.02
CA GLU A 54 16.97 -3.65 20.23
C GLU A 54 16.70 -2.82 21.49
N GLU A 55 17.17 -1.57 21.51
CA GLU A 55 17.00 -0.65 22.63
C GLU A 55 15.52 -0.41 22.94
N GLU A 56 14.71 -0.13 21.92
CA GLU A 56 13.28 0.09 22.07
C GLU A 56 12.55 -1.17 22.58
N LEU A 57 12.84 -2.34 22.00
CA LEU A 57 12.24 -3.59 22.49
C LEU A 57 12.65 -3.90 23.93
N ARG A 58 13.91 -3.65 24.32
CA ARG A 58 14.39 -3.87 25.68
C ARG A 58 13.61 -3.00 26.67
N LYS A 59 13.38 -1.73 26.36
CA LYS A 59 12.57 -0.82 27.17
C LYS A 59 11.10 -1.29 27.25
N VAL A 60 10.50 -1.67 26.13
CA VAL A 60 9.11 -2.18 26.08
C VAL A 60 8.95 -3.47 26.89
N VAL A 61 9.94 -4.36 26.89
CA VAL A 61 9.91 -5.59 27.68
C VAL A 61 9.95 -5.29 29.18
N LEU A 62 10.84 -4.39 29.61
CA LEU A 62 11.09 -4.08 31.02
C LEU A 62 10.03 -3.15 31.64
N ASP A 63 9.49 -2.21 30.87
CA ASP A 63 8.49 -1.24 31.32
C ASP A 63 7.18 -1.40 30.53
N LYS A 64 6.10 -1.76 31.24
CA LYS A 64 4.76 -1.94 30.66
C LYS A 64 4.12 -0.62 30.20
N ASN A 65 4.58 0.51 30.69
CA ASN A 65 4.05 1.84 30.38
C ASN A 65 4.87 2.57 29.30
N TYR A 66 6.07 2.08 28.98
CA TYR A 66 6.90 2.65 27.94
C TYR A 66 6.20 2.55 26.57
N LYS A 67 6.26 3.65 25.81
CA LYS A 67 5.70 3.76 24.46
C LYS A 67 6.84 4.02 23.49
N ASP A 68 7.23 2.99 22.77
CA ASP A 68 8.30 3.06 21.79
C ASP A 68 7.85 3.66 20.45
N ILE A 69 8.82 4.11 19.67
CA ILE A 69 8.61 4.69 18.33
C ILE A 69 8.15 3.67 17.29
N TYR A 70 8.35 2.38 17.53
CA TYR A 70 7.92 1.30 16.63
C TYR A 70 6.57 0.71 17.03
N GLU A 71 5.91 1.25 18.05
CA GLU A 71 4.62 0.80 18.57
C GLU A 71 4.58 -0.66 19.07
N PHE A 72 5.73 -1.26 19.41
CA PHE A 72 5.76 -2.59 20.02
C PHE A 72 4.96 -2.65 21.33
N TYR A 73 4.85 -1.53 22.05
CA TYR A 73 4.00 -1.43 23.24
C TYR A 73 2.51 -1.75 22.95
N LEU A 74 2.00 -1.42 21.76
CA LEU A 74 0.62 -1.76 21.36
C LEU A 74 0.46 -3.27 21.14
N ILE A 75 1.49 -3.90 20.59
CA ILE A 75 1.53 -5.35 20.36
C ILE A 75 1.58 -6.08 21.70
N LYS A 76 2.45 -5.63 22.62
CA LYS A 76 2.56 -6.20 23.97
C LYS A 76 1.22 -6.17 24.71
N LYS A 77 0.47 -5.07 24.58
CA LYS A 77 -0.88 -4.95 25.16
C LYS A 77 -1.90 -5.93 24.57
N ASN A 78 -1.71 -6.37 23.33
CA ASN A 78 -2.63 -7.26 22.62
C ASN A 78 -2.03 -8.67 22.38
N ILE A 79 -1.06 -9.06 23.20
CA ILE A 79 -0.24 -10.25 22.97
C ILE A 79 -1.04 -11.55 22.92
N ASP A 80 -2.08 -11.67 23.76
CA ASP A 80 -2.96 -12.84 23.76
C ASP A 80 -3.76 -12.96 22.47
N GLN A 81 -4.22 -11.81 21.94
CA GLN A 81 -4.91 -11.79 20.65
C GLN A 81 -3.95 -12.12 19.50
N LEU A 82 -2.71 -11.62 19.55
CA LEU A 82 -1.69 -11.96 18.56
C LEU A 82 -1.39 -13.47 18.53
N ASN A 83 -1.31 -14.12 19.69
CA ASN A 83 -1.13 -15.58 19.75
C ASN A 83 -2.30 -16.34 19.11
N ARG A 84 -3.55 -15.93 19.40
CA ARG A 84 -4.75 -16.50 18.78
C ARG A 84 -4.74 -16.33 17.27
N ASP A 85 -4.32 -15.17 16.81
CA ASP A 85 -4.20 -14.84 15.39
C ASP A 85 -3.12 -15.69 14.69
N ILE A 86 -1.95 -15.85 15.31
CA ILE A 86 -0.86 -16.71 14.82
C ILE A 86 -1.37 -18.14 14.58
N GLU A 87 -2.10 -18.71 15.55
CA GLU A 87 -2.65 -20.06 15.41
C GLU A 87 -3.77 -20.13 14.37
N TYR A 88 -4.61 -19.09 14.28
CA TYR A 88 -5.63 -18.99 13.23
C TYR A 88 -4.98 -18.97 11.84
N ILE A 89 -3.96 -18.15 11.63
CA ILE A 89 -3.28 -18.01 10.33
C ILE A 89 -2.65 -19.34 9.90
N LYS A 90 -1.96 -20.04 10.81
CA LYS A 90 -1.38 -21.36 10.52
C LYS A 90 -2.44 -22.36 10.06
N LYS A 91 -3.60 -22.39 10.73
CA LYS A 91 -4.68 -23.34 10.43
C LYS A 91 -5.46 -22.99 9.16
N ASN A 92 -5.55 -21.70 8.81
CA ASN A 92 -6.45 -21.19 7.77
C ASN A 92 -5.71 -20.51 6.60
N GLU A 93 -4.41 -20.74 6.43
CA GLU A 93 -3.56 -20.09 5.42
C GLU A 93 -4.19 -20.10 4.02
N LYS A 94 -4.63 -21.28 3.56
CA LYS A 94 -5.25 -21.43 2.23
C LYS A 94 -6.56 -20.65 2.10
N GLN A 95 -7.37 -20.62 3.16
CA GLN A 95 -8.64 -19.91 3.17
C GLN A 95 -8.43 -18.39 3.13
N ILE A 96 -7.49 -17.87 3.92
CA ILE A 96 -7.12 -16.46 3.93
C ILE A 96 -6.67 -16.02 2.53
N ILE A 97 -5.75 -16.79 1.91
CA ILE A 97 -5.27 -16.51 0.56
C ILE A 97 -6.43 -16.57 -0.44
N TYR A 98 -7.30 -17.57 -0.35
CA TYR A 98 -8.46 -17.70 -1.23
C TYR A 98 -9.41 -16.50 -1.11
N GLN A 99 -9.70 -16.03 0.11
CA GLN A 99 -10.53 -14.86 0.33
C GLN A 99 -9.92 -13.60 -0.30
N ALA A 100 -8.62 -13.39 -0.12
CA ALA A 100 -7.94 -12.23 -0.71
C ALA A 100 -7.94 -12.29 -2.25
N LEU A 101 -7.66 -13.47 -2.83
CA LEU A 101 -7.75 -13.67 -4.29
C LEU A 101 -9.16 -13.43 -4.83
N LYS A 102 -10.19 -13.86 -4.09
CA LYS A 102 -11.59 -13.65 -4.47
C LYS A 102 -11.92 -12.17 -4.59
N GLU A 103 -11.43 -11.32 -3.70
CA GLU A 103 -11.64 -9.87 -3.79
C GLU A 103 -10.93 -9.26 -5.01
N ILE A 104 -9.70 -9.69 -5.28
CA ILE A 104 -8.91 -9.21 -6.41
C ILE A 104 -9.56 -9.55 -7.76
N TYR A 105 -9.99 -10.81 -7.93
CA TYR A 105 -10.60 -11.28 -9.18
C TYR A 105 -12.03 -10.75 -9.43
N LYS A 106 -12.60 -9.96 -8.51
CA LYS A 106 -13.76 -9.13 -8.82
C LYS A 106 -13.39 -7.94 -9.70
N ILE A 107 -12.14 -7.46 -9.62
CA ILE A 107 -11.67 -6.23 -10.25
C ILE A 107 -10.74 -6.50 -11.44
N ILE A 108 -9.85 -7.50 -11.35
CA ILE A 108 -8.88 -7.80 -12.42
C ILE A 108 -9.37 -8.93 -13.35
N PRO A 109 -8.80 -9.08 -14.56
CA PRO A 109 -9.13 -10.17 -15.48
C PRO A 109 -8.91 -11.55 -14.87
N ARG A 110 -9.84 -12.48 -15.12
CA ARG A 110 -9.82 -13.84 -14.52
C ARG A 110 -8.61 -14.68 -14.93
N ASP A 111 -8.08 -14.44 -16.11
CA ASP A 111 -6.90 -15.12 -16.66
C ASP A 111 -5.57 -14.51 -16.16
N MET A 112 -5.62 -13.34 -15.51
CA MET A 112 -4.43 -12.70 -14.98
C MET A 112 -3.87 -13.49 -13.79
N THR A 113 -2.66 -14.00 -13.94
CA THR A 113 -1.99 -14.75 -12.87
C THR A 113 -1.38 -13.81 -11.83
N VAL A 114 -1.49 -14.16 -10.55
CA VAL A 114 -0.74 -13.54 -9.45
C VAL A 114 0.23 -14.56 -8.85
N LYS A 115 1.44 -14.14 -8.47
CA LYS A 115 2.41 -15.02 -7.81
C LYS A 115 3.17 -14.26 -6.73
N PHE A 116 2.95 -14.66 -5.48
CA PHE A 116 3.50 -13.96 -4.32
C PHE A 116 3.89 -14.91 -3.18
N ASN A 117 4.72 -14.38 -2.28
CA ASN A 117 4.93 -14.89 -0.93
C ASN A 117 4.73 -13.72 0.04
N VAL A 118 4.04 -13.97 1.14
CA VAL A 118 3.71 -12.95 2.14
C VAL A 118 4.58 -13.15 3.36
N TYR A 119 5.18 -12.08 3.86
CA TYR A 119 6.01 -12.06 5.05
C TYR A 119 5.40 -11.09 6.05
N PHE A 120 5.11 -11.55 7.25
CA PHE A 120 4.59 -10.66 8.28
C PHE A 120 5.73 -9.99 9.01
N TYR A 121 5.55 -8.73 9.35
CA TYR A 121 6.41 -8.00 10.27
C TYR A 121 5.53 -7.22 11.24
N SER A 122 6.16 -6.50 12.17
CA SER A 122 5.45 -5.53 12.99
C SER A 122 6.33 -4.34 13.31
N GLY A 123 5.69 -3.19 13.46
CA GLY A 123 6.30 -1.90 13.77
C GLY A 123 6.36 -0.95 12.57
N GLY A 124 6.66 0.32 12.83
CA GLY A 124 6.58 1.38 11.83
C GLY A 124 5.15 1.77 11.46
N ILE A 125 5.03 2.75 10.55
CA ILE A 125 3.75 3.42 10.24
C ILE A 125 2.94 2.75 9.12
N ASP A 126 3.59 2.02 8.21
CA ASP A 126 2.95 1.45 7.01
C ASP A 126 2.09 0.22 7.31
N GLY A 127 1.01 0.01 6.54
CA GLY A 127 0.17 -1.20 6.62
C GLY A 127 0.75 -2.43 5.91
N GLY A 128 1.45 -2.20 4.81
CA GLY A 128 2.09 -3.22 4.01
C GLY A 128 2.82 -2.62 2.82
N PHE A 129 3.60 -3.45 2.14
CA PHE A 129 4.27 -3.06 0.90
C PHE A 129 4.65 -4.29 0.06
N THR A 130 4.82 -4.08 -1.24
CA THR A 130 5.21 -5.12 -2.19
C THR A 130 6.56 -4.83 -2.85
N VAL A 131 7.49 -5.79 -2.75
CA VAL A 131 8.82 -5.73 -3.38
C VAL A 131 8.90 -6.67 -4.58
N ASN A 132 9.38 -6.13 -5.70
CA ASN A 132 9.61 -6.85 -6.96
C ASN A 132 8.37 -7.62 -7.47
N ARG A 133 7.16 -7.19 -7.10
CA ARG A 133 5.87 -7.82 -7.46
C ARG A 133 5.74 -9.30 -7.05
N LYS A 134 6.54 -9.76 -6.09
CA LYS A 134 6.60 -11.18 -5.67
C LYS A 134 6.69 -11.38 -4.16
N LYS A 135 7.19 -10.39 -3.42
CA LYS A 135 7.33 -10.44 -1.98
C LYS A 135 6.43 -9.38 -1.38
N ILE A 136 5.42 -9.81 -0.66
CA ILE A 136 4.49 -8.93 0.05
C ILE A 136 4.91 -8.92 1.50
N PHE A 137 4.96 -7.74 2.10
CA PHE A 137 5.23 -7.53 3.50
C PHE A 137 4.00 -6.90 4.14
N ILE A 138 3.47 -7.51 5.20
CA ILE A 138 2.29 -7.00 5.91
C ILE A 138 2.68 -6.65 7.34
N ASN A 139 2.38 -5.44 7.77
CA ASN A 139 2.54 -5.00 9.15
C ASN A 139 1.40 -5.57 10.00
N TYR A 140 1.48 -6.86 10.36
CA TYR A 140 0.41 -7.53 11.09
C TYR A 140 0.15 -6.87 12.46
N GLY A 141 1.12 -6.14 13.01
CA GLY A 141 0.96 -5.36 14.24
C GLY A 141 -0.23 -4.38 14.19
N LYS A 142 -0.54 -3.82 13.01
CA LYS A 142 -1.68 -2.92 12.79
C LYS A 142 -3.03 -3.64 12.66
N TYR A 143 -3.03 -4.97 12.48
CA TYR A 143 -4.21 -5.77 12.16
C TYR A 143 -4.52 -6.87 13.20
N ILE A 144 -3.89 -6.81 14.38
CA ILE A 144 -4.14 -7.76 15.48
C ILE A 144 -5.63 -7.75 15.84
N GLY A 145 -6.27 -8.92 15.77
CA GLY A 145 -7.71 -9.11 16.01
C GLY A 145 -8.62 -8.62 14.87
N LEU A 146 -8.09 -8.00 13.83
CA LEU A 146 -8.84 -7.40 12.73
C LEU A 146 -8.79 -8.26 11.46
N ARG A 147 -9.34 -9.48 11.54
CA ARG A 147 -9.25 -10.48 10.46
C ARG A 147 -9.75 -9.99 9.11
N GLU A 148 -10.87 -9.25 9.09
CA GLU A 148 -11.43 -8.71 7.85
C GLU A 148 -10.51 -7.65 7.23
N GLU A 149 -10.01 -6.71 8.04
CA GLU A 149 -9.09 -5.67 7.56
C GLU A 149 -7.76 -6.28 7.10
N PHE A 150 -7.27 -7.33 7.76
CA PHE A 150 -6.11 -8.10 7.31
C PHE A 150 -6.31 -8.70 5.91
N VAL A 151 -7.47 -9.31 5.63
CA VAL A 151 -7.76 -9.85 4.29
C VAL A 151 -7.84 -8.73 3.25
N LYS A 152 -8.40 -7.58 3.60
CA LYS A 152 -8.50 -6.42 2.70
C LYS A 152 -7.12 -5.88 2.32
N ILE A 153 -6.24 -5.58 3.29
CA ILE A 153 -4.87 -5.11 2.99
C ILE A 153 -4.06 -6.18 2.24
N LEU A 154 -4.26 -7.47 2.56
CA LEU A 154 -3.62 -8.53 1.81
C LEU A 154 -4.07 -8.52 0.34
N SER A 155 -5.35 -8.24 0.08
CA SER A 155 -5.89 -8.13 -1.28
C SER A 155 -5.27 -6.96 -2.05
N HIS A 156 -5.11 -5.80 -1.39
CA HIS A 156 -4.40 -4.63 -1.91
C HIS A 156 -2.98 -4.99 -2.36
N GLU A 157 -2.20 -5.63 -1.50
CA GLU A 157 -0.81 -5.95 -1.82
C GLU A 157 -0.66 -7.05 -2.88
N ILE A 158 -1.55 -8.04 -2.90
CA ILE A 158 -1.54 -9.07 -3.94
C ILE A 158 -1.82 -8.47 -5.32
N TYR A 159 -2.65 -7.42 -5.43
CA TYR A 159 -2.88 -6.71 -6.70
C TYR A 159 -1.57 -6.17 -7.30
N HIS A 160 -0.65 -5.66 -6.49
CA HIS A 160 0.67 -5.22 -6.97
C HIS A 160 1.54 -6.38 -7.48
N SER A 161 1.25 -7.61 -7.03
CA SER A 161 1.93 -8.85 -7.43
C SER A 161 1.32 -9.53 -8.67
N ARG A 162 0.41 -8.86 -9.38
CA ARG A 162 -0.14 -9.37 -10.65
C ARG A 162 0.91 -9.45 -11.75
N ASN A 163 0.78 -10.46 -12.59
CA ASN A 163 1.69 -10.68 -13.71
C ASN A 163 1.31 -9.77 -14.89
N ILE A 164 2.12 -8.76 -15.14
CA ILE A 164 1.95 -7.86 -16.29
C ILE A 164 2.71 -8.45 -17.48
N PRO A 165 2.06 -8.58 -18.66
CA PRO A 165 2.73 -9.07 -19.86
C PRO A 165 4.05 -8.35 -20.16
N LEU A 166 5.09 -9.10 -20.52
CA LEU A 166 6.44 -8.56 -20.74
C LEU A 166 6.45 -7.42 -21.75
N LYS A 167 5.69 -7.56 -22.84
CA LYS A 167 5.52 -6.53 -23.86
C LYS A 167 5.07 -5.19 -23.25
N ASN A 168 4.08 -5.21 -22.36
CA ASN A 168 3.54 -4.01 -21.73
C ASN A 168 4.54 -3.41 -20.73
N ARG A 169 5.27 -4.25 -20.00
CA ARG A 169 6.36 -3.80 -19.11
C ARG A 169 7.47 -3.10 -19.88
N LEU A 170 7.89 -3.65 -21.03
CA LEU A 170 8.92 -3.05 -21.87
C LEU A 170 8.45 -1.71 -22.46
N ILE A 171 7.23 -1.66 -22.97
CA ILE A 171 6.64 -0.40 -23.47
C ILE A 171 6.59 0.66 -22.37
N PHE A 172 6.20 0.26 -21.15
CA PHE A 172 6.17 1.18 -20.01
C PHE A 172 7.57 1.68 -19.64
N LEU A 173 8.57 0.79 -19.58
CA LEU A 173 9.96 1.16 -19.32
C LEU A 173 10.51 2.11 -20.39
N LEU A 174 10.25 1.84 -21.67
CA LEU A 174 10.65 2.73 -22.76
C LEU A 174 9.99 4.10 -22.62
N LYS A 175 8.72 4.17 -22.21
CA LYS A 175 8.04 5.45 -21.95
C LYS A 175 8.64 6.21 -20.77
N MET A 176 9.11 5.51 -19.73
CA MET A 176 9.82 6.12 -18.61
C MET A 176 11.19 6.69 -19.02
N ILE A 177 11.82 6.16 -20.08
CA ILE A 177 13.15 6.61 -20.55
C ILE A 177 13.04 7.69 -21.63
N LEU A 178 12.11 7.52 -22.58
CA LEU A 178 12.03 8.32 -23.81
C LEU A 178 11.15 9.57 -23.68
N LYS A 179 10.30 9.68 -22.65
CA LYS A 179 9.39 10.83 -22.52
C LYS A 179 10.04 12.00 -21.81
N VAL A 180 9.62 13.18 -22.23
CA VAL A 180 10.09 14.49 -21.75
C VAL A 180 9.86 14.68 -20.24
N ASN A 181 8.97 13.90 -19.61
CA ASN A 181 8.80 13.97 -18.17
C ASN A 181 8.45 12.62 -17.48
N PRO A 182 9.42 11.81 -17.04
CA PRO A 182 9.16 10.54 -16.33
C PRO A 182 8.41 10.73 -15.00
N LEU A 183 8.44 11.92 -14.42
CA LEU A 183 7.83 12.20 -13.13
C LEU A 183 6.30 12.22 -13.19
N ILE A 184 5.70 12.64 -14.32
CA ILE A 184 4.23 12.56 -14.48
C ILE A 184 3.77 11.10 -14.49
N TYR A 185 4.50 10.24 -15.19
CA TYR A 185 4.23 8.79 -15.22
C TYR A 185 4.39 8.20 -13.82
N LYS A 186 5.40 8.64 -13.07
CA LYS A 186 5.62 8.21 -11.69
C LYS A 186 4.47 8.63 -10.77
N ILE A 187 3.99 9.87 -10.84
CA ILE A 187 2.95 10.38 -9.94
C ILE A 187 1.57 9.85 -10.33
N ILE A 188 1.12 10.10 -11.56
CA ILE A 188 -0.20 9.69 -12.01
C ILE A 188 -0.30 8.18 -12.11
N GLY A 189 0.74 7.50 -12.64
CA GLY A 189 0.77 6.05 -12.69
C GLY A 189 0.70 5.41 -11.31
N LYS A 190 1.41 5.97 -10.32
CA LYS A 190 1.32 5.49 -8.93
C LYS A 190 -0.06 5.76 -8.32
N ALA A 191 -0.67 6.93 -8.59
CA ALA A 191 -2.04 7.19 -8.17
C ALA A 191 -3.04 6.18 -8.77
N MET A 192 -2.92 5.81 -10.05
CA MET A 192 -3.79 4.78 -10.65
C MET A 192 -3.55 3.39 -10.04
N GLU A 193 -2.28 3.04 -9.79
CA GLU A 193 -1.89 1.78 -9.17
C GLU A 193 -2.47 1.65 -7.75
N GLU A 194 -2.25 2.65 -6.89
CA GLU A 194 -2.78 2.66 -5.52
C GLU A 194 -4.30 2.84 -5.49
N GLY A 195 -4.88 3.56 -6.46
CA GLY A 195 -6.32 3.76 -6.58
C GLY A 195 -7.08 2.45 -6.83
N ILE A 196 -6.59 1.61 -7.75
CA ILE A 196 -7.18 0.29 -8.02
C ILE A 196 -6.96 -0.66 -6.84
N ALA A 197 -5.77 -0.63 -6.23
CA ALA A 197 -5.50 -1.42 -5.03
C ALA A 197 -6.43 -1.03 -3.87
N SER A 198 -6.65 0.28 -3.66
CA SER A 198 -7.59 0.82 -2.67
C SER A 198 -9.04 0.48 -3.00
N LEU A 199 -9.42 0.45 -4.29
CA LEU A 199 -10.74 -0.02 -4.73
C LEU A 199 -10.94 -1.50 -4.37
N ILE A 200 -9.93 -2.35 -4.55
CA ILE A 200 -9.97 -3.76 -4.14
C ILE A 200 -10.11 -3.85 -2.61
N GLN A 201 -9.37 -3.03 -1.86
CA GLN A 201 -9.39 -3.02 -0.39
C GLN A 201 -10.74 -2.57 0.18
N HIS A 202 -11.33 -1.51 -0.36
CA HIS A 202 -12.45 -0.80 0.26
C HIS A 202 -13.78 -0.86 -0.53
N GLY A 203 -13.74 -1.32 -1.78
CA GLY A 203 -14.86 -1.24 -2.72
C GLY A 203 -15.10 0.18 -3.22
N GLY A 204 -16.16 0.38 -4.02
CA GLY A 204 -16.50 1.67 -4.64
C GLY A 204 -16.95 2.78 -3.68
N LYS A 205 -17.11 2.49 -2.39
CA LYS A 205 -17.41 3.47 -1.35
C LYS A 205 -16.70 3.13 -0.04
N LEU A 206 -15.93 4.08 0.49
CA LEU A 206 -15.22 3.91 1.76
C LEU A 206 -16.19 3.84 2.94
N ARG A 207 -16.40 2.64 3.49
CA ARG A 207 -17.30 2.42 4.63
C ARG A 207 -16.65 2.72 5.98
N ARG A 208 -15.37 2.36 6.11
CA ARG A 208 -14.53 2.51 7.32
C ARG A 208 -13.17 3.02 6.88
N ASP A 209 -12.56 3.86 7.71
CA ASP A 209 -11.20 4.36 7.51
C ASP A 209 -10.18 3.21 7.54
N ASP A 210 -9.11 3.34 6.74
CA ASP A 210 -7.97 2.43 6.80
C ASP A 210 -7.34 2.47 8.20
N PRO A 211 -7.09 1.33 8.87
CA PRO A 211 -6.39 1.27 10.16
C PRO A 211 -5.06 2.04 10.21
N THR A 212 -4.39 2.21 9.07
CA THR A 212 -3.10 2.91 8.96
C THR A 212 -3.24 4.39 8.57
N GLY A 213 -4.46 4.86 8.29
CA GLY A 213 -4.75 6.27 8.03
C GLY A 213 -4.37 6.76 6.61
N THR A 214 -3.94 5.87 5.71
CA THR A 214 -3.62 6.20 4.30
C THR A 214 -4.85 6.71 3.54
N LEU A 215 -6.01 6.10 3.79
CA LEU A 215 -7.30 6.48 3.22
C LEU A 215 -8.36 6.59 4.31
N THR A 216 -8.85 7.81 4.55
CA THR A 216 -9.90 8.09 5.54
C THR A 216 -11.03 8.91 4.92
N LYS A 217 -12.22 8.87 5.52
CA LYS A 217 -13.35 9.73 5.13
C LYS A 217 -12.97 11.19 5.18
N ARG A 218 -12.18 11.60 6.18
CA ARG A 218 -11.69 12.98 6.31
C ARG A 218 -10.82 13.37 5.12
N ASN A 219 -9.87 12.51 4.72
CA ASN A 219 -9.02 12.83 3.58
C ASN A 219 -9.82 12.89 2.26
N LEU A 220 -10.84 12.03 2.09
CA LEU A 220 -11.73 12.10 0.93
C LEU A 220 -12.63 13.34 0.90
N MET A 221 -13.02 13.88 2.06
CA MET A 221 -13.71 15.17 2.12
C MET A 221 -12.81 16.33 1.66
N LEU A 222 -11.49 16.18 1.82
CA LEU A 222 -10.47 17.15 1.42
C LEU A 222 -9.83 16.81 0.06
N VAL A 223 -10.54 16.05 -0.78
CA VAL A 223 -10.00 15.61 -2.07
C VAL A 223 -9.71 16.78 -3.01
N LYS A 224 -10.45 17.88 -2.89
CA LYS A 224 -10.22 19.08 -3.69
C LYS A 224 -8.83 19.65 -3.41
N GLU A 225 -8.45 19.76 -2.15
CA GLU A 225 -7.14 20.24 -1.72
C GLU A 225 -6.01 19.32 -2.21
N GLU A 226 -6.23 18.01 -2.24
CA GLU A 226 -5.28 17.05 -2.81
C GLU A 226 -5.12 17.22 -4.33
N PHE A 227 -6.21 17.51 -5.05
CA PHE A 227 -6.15 17.85 -6.47
C PHE A 227 -5.47 19.21 -6.72
N ASP A 228 -5.72 20.22 -5.89
CA ASP A 228 -5.05 21.52 -5.99
C ASP A 228 -3.53 21.36 -5.80
N LEU A 229 -3.10 20.54 -4.83
CA LEU A 229 -1.70 20.19 -4.64
C LEU A 229 -1.14 19.40 -5.83
N LEU A 230 -1.91 18.44 -6.37
CA LEU A 230 -1.50 17.69 -7.56
C LEU A 230 -1.30 18.62 -8.76
N ASN A 231 -2.25 19.51 -9.05
CA ASN A 231 -2.15 20.47 -10.15
C ASN A 231 -0.91 21.35 -9.99
N CYS A 232 -0.67 21.87 -8.78
CA CYS A 232 0.54 22.64 -8.47
C CYS A 232 1.82 21.84 -8.78
N ILE A 233 1.90 20.59 -8.31
CA ILE A 233 3.06 19.71 -8.54
C ILE A 233 3.25 19.44 -10.04
N LEU A 234 2.17 19.17 -10.77
CA LEU A 234 2.23 18.89 -12.20
C LEU A 234 2.65 20.12 -13.01
N LEU A 235 2.18 21.31 -12.65
CA LEU A 235 2.62 22.57 -13.26
C LEU A 235 4.10 22.84 -12.99
N ASP A 236 4.54 22.64 -11.76
CA ASP A 236 5.93 22.76 -11.37
C ASP A 236 6.83 21.80 -12.19
N ILE A 237 6.38 20.54 -12.38
CA ILE A 237 7.06 19.57 -13.24
C ILE A 237 7.08 20.02 -14.71
N LYS A 238 5.96 20.52 -15.25
CA LYS A 238 5.87 21.06 -16.62
C LYS A 238 6.88 22.19 -16.86
N HIS A 239 7.16 22.99 -15.84
CA HIS A 239 8.12 24.10 -15.87
C HIS A 239 9.52 23.74 -15.33
N ASN A 240 9.83 22.45 -15.14
CA ASN A 240 11.12 21.96 -14.61
C ASN A 240 11.51 22.51 -13.21
N ARG A 241 10.53 22.86 -12.37
CA ARG A 241 10.72 23.34 -10.99
C ARG A 241 10.43 22.23 -9.98
N TYR A 242 11.37 21.31 -9.80
CA TYR A 242 11.14 20.11 -8.99
C TYR A 242 11.15 20.38 -7.47
N ASP A 243 10.00 20.19 -6.81
CA ASP A 243 9.89 20.24 -5.35
C ASP A 243 9.53 18.87 -4.77
N TYR A 244 10.56 18.10 -4.39
CA TYR A 244 10.39 16.78 -3.80
C TYR A 244 9.66 16.80 -2.45
N LYS A 245 9.72 17.92 -1.71
CA LYS A 245 9.01 18.05 -0.42
C LYS A 245 7.50 18.23 -0.63
N LYS A 246 7.08 18.91 -1.71
CA LYS A 246 5.65 18.94 -2.10
C LYS A 246 5.19 17.55 -2.55
N ILE A 247 5.99 16.87 -3.38
CA ILE A 247 5.65 15.53 -3.88
C ILE A 247 5.47 14.53 -2.73
N SER A 248 6.30 14.59 -1.68
CA SER A 248 6.17 13.68 -0.54
C SER A 248 4.94 13.93 0.34
N LYS A 249 4.32 15.11 0.25
CA LYS A 249 3.07 15.44 0.98
C LYS A 249 1.81 15.01 0.26
N LEU A 250 1.90 14.69 -1.03
CA LEU A 250 0.75 14.34 -1.87
C LEU A 250 0.14 13.01 -1.43
N ASN A 251 -1.15 12.98 -1.10
CA ASN A 251 -1.83 11.73 -0.80
C ASN A 251 -2.33 11.04 -2.08
N ILE A 252 -1.43 10.29 -2.71
CA ILE A 252 -1.71 9.53 -3.93
C ILE A 252 -2.83 8.49 -3.76
N TYR A 253 -3.06 7.98 -2.54
CA TYR A 253 -4.11 7.00 -2.28
C TYR A 253 -5.49 7.66 -2.40
N VAL A 254 -5.65 8.87 -1.86
CA VAL A 254 -6.90 9.64 -1.92
C VAL A 254 -7.24 10.01 -3.36
N ILE A 255 -6.27 10.59 -4.09
CA ILE A 255 -6.45 10.98 -5.49
C ILE A 255 -6.77 9.74 -6.35
N GLY A 256 -5.96 8.70 -6.20
CA GLY A 256 -6.12 7.46 -6.93
C GLY A 256 -7.48 6.81 -6.67
N TYR A 257 -7.84 6.66 -5.40
CA TYR A 257 -9.11 6.05 -5.00
C TYR A 257 -10.29 6.87 -5.49
N TYR A 258 -10.25 8.20 -5.40
CA TYR A 258 -11.34 9.05 -5.89
C TYR A 258 -11.58 8.86 -7.39
N ILE A 259 -10.52 8.94 -8.20
CA ILE A 259 -10.60 8.75 -9.66
C ILE A 259 -11.16 7.37 -9.99
N ILE A 260 -10.55 6.34 -9.41
CA ILE A 260 -10.85 4.95 -9.75
C ILE A 260 -12.24 4.52 -9.26
N SER A 261 -12.64 4.93 -8.04
CA SER A 261 -13.98 4.63 -7.52
C SER A 261 -15.08 5.36 -8.29
N THR A 262 -14.82 6.59 -8.74
CA THR A 262 -15.75 7.35 -9.60
C THR A 262 -16.00 6.61 -10.91
N ILE A 263 -14.94 6.18 -11.61
CA ILE A 263 -15.09 5.36 -12.82
C ILE A 263 -15.82 4.04 -12.50
N TYR A 264 -15.36 3.31 -11.48
CA TYR A 264 -15.90 1.99 -11.15
C TYR A 264 -17.41 2.02 -10.85
N ASN A 265 -17.88 3.03 -10.13
CA ASN A 265 -19.30 3.15 -9.77
C ASN A 265 -20.22 3.40 -10.97
N ILE A 266 -19.68 3.88 -12.09
CA ILE A 266 -20.45 4.27 -13.29
C ILE A 266 -20.24 3.27 -14.43
N GLU A 267 -19.00 2.83 -14.64
CA GLU A 267 -18.57 2.04 -15.81
C GLU A 267 -18.20 0.59 -15.45
N GLY A 268 -18.07 0.28 -14.16
CA GLY A 268 -17.59 -1.02 -13.68
C GLY A 268 -16.09 -1.24 -13.91
N VAL A 269 -15.70 -2.51 -14.08
CA VAL A 269 -14.29 -2.92 -13.97
C VAL A 269 -13.51 -2.94 -15.29
N LEU A 270 -14.18 -3.08 -16.44
CA LEU A 270 -13.51 -3.34 -17.72
C LEU A 270 -12.58 -2.20 -18.14
N VAL A 271 -12.95 -0.95 -17.84
CA VAL A 271 -12.12 0.23 -18.11
C VAL A 271 -10.78 0.16 -17.37
N LEU A 272 -10.75 -0.45 -16.18
CA LEU A 272 -9.57 -0.49 -15.32
C LEU A 272 -8.44 -1.34 -15.94
N ASP A 273 -8.75 -2.22 -16.91
CA ASP A 273 -7.77 -3.01 -17.64
C ASP A 273 -6.77 -2.17 -18.45
N ASP A 274 -7.16 -0.95 -18.82
CA ASP A 274 -6.23 -0.01 -19.47
C ASP A 274 -5.03 0.30 -18.57
N TRP A 275 -5.19 0.28 -17.24
CA TRP A 275 -4.05 0.33 -16.32
C TRP A 275 -3.60 -1.07 -15.88
N THR A 276 -4.52 -1.88 -15.37
CA THR A 276 -4.24 -3.19 -14.76
C THR A 276 -3.41 -4.09 -15.66
N VAL A 277 -3.73 -4.14 -16.95
CA VAL A 277 -3.04 -4.96 -17.96
C VAL A 277 -2.05 -4.13 -18.77
N ASN A 278 -2.49 -2.95 -19.22
CA ASN A 278 -1.82 -2.22 -20.30
C ASN A 278 -0.90 -1.06 -19.84
N LEU A 279 -0.95 -0.68 -18.56
CA LEU A 279 -0.18 0.44 -17.98
C LEU A 279 -0.38 1.77 -18.74
N LYS A 280 -1.62 2.03 -19.20
CA LYS A 280 -2.03 3.23 -19.95
C LYS A 280 -2.85 4.18 -19.07
N TYR A 281 -2.21 4.87 -18.12
CA TYR A 281 -2.92 5.77 -17.21
C TYR A 281 -3.75 6.83 -17.95
N LYS A 282 -3.29 7.31 -19.13
CA LYS A 282 -4.01 8.32 -19.91
C LYS A 282 -5.43 7.92 -20.28
N ARG A 283 -5.64 6.64 -20.57
CA ARG A 283 -6.97 6.14 -20.92
C ARG A 283 -7.89 6.14 -19.70
N ILE A 284 -7.34 5.82 -18.54
CA ILE A 284 -8.05 5.97 -17.26
C ILE A 284 -8.41 7.43 -17.01
N ILE A 285 -7.45 8.36 -17.13
CA ILE A 285 -7.70 9.79 -16.94
C ILE A 285 -8.75 10.29 -17.95
N LYS A 286 -8.63 9.96 -19.23
CA LYS A 286 -9.60 10.35 -20.25
C LYS A 286 -11.01 9.87 -19.88
N LYS A 287 -11.15 8.60 -19.50
CA LYS A 287 -12.44 8.04 -19.11
C LYS A 287 -13.00 8.67 -17.83
N TYR A 288 -12.14 9.00 -16.88
CA TYR A 288 -12.53 9.76 -15.69
C TYR A 288 -13.11 11.13 -16.05
N ILE A 289 -12.47 11.87 -16.97
CA ILE A 289 -13.00 13.16 -17.44
C ILE A 289 -14.35 12.98 -18.14
N GLU A 290 -14.47 12.03 -19.06
CA GLU A 290 -15.74 11.72 -19.75
C GLU A 290 -16.87 11.43 -18.75
N VAL A 291 -16.57 10.66 -17.69
CA VAL A 291 -17.51 10.34 -16.62
C VAL A 291 -17.87 11.58 -15.80
N CYS A 292 -16.90 12.41 -15.44
CA CYS A 292 -17.12 13.66 -14.72
C CYS A 292 -18.02 14.62 -15.51
N ASP A 293 -17.70 14.85 -16.78
CA ASP A 293 -18.44 15.76 -17.66
C ASP A 293 -19.89 15.30 -17.86
N ALA A 294 -20.10 14.00 -18.13
CA ALA A 294 -21.43 13.42 -18.33
C ALA A 294 -22.32 13.53 -17.08
N ASN A 295 -21.73 13.66 -15.89
CA ASN A 295 -22.45 13.72 -14.62
C ASN A 295 -22.40 15.12 -13.97
N GLY A 296 -21.81 16.12 -14.64
CA GLY A 296 -21.66 17.47 -14.10
C GLY A 296 -20.80 17.55 -12.82
N ILE A 297 -19.84 16.64 -12.68
CA ILE A 297 -18.92 16.58 -11.53
C ILE A 297 -17.59 17.22 -11.93
N SER A 298 -17.01 18.08 -11.09
CA SER A 298 -15.67 18.60 -11.33
C SER A 298 -14.63 17.49 -11.24
N SER A 299 -13.76 17.40 -12.24
CA SER A 299 -12.67 16.43 -12.27
C SER A 299 -11.53 16.74 -11.29
N GLY A 300 -11.47 17.98 -10.79
CA GLY A 300 -10.40 18.48 -9.94
C GLY A 300 -9.11 18.85 -10.70
N PHE A 301 -8.95 18.47 -11.96
CA PHE A 301 -7.81 18.90 -12.77
C PHE A 301 -8.07 20.28 -13.39
N THR A 302 -7.04 21.10 -13.53
CA THR A 302 -7.11 22.32 -14.35
C THR A 302 -6.99 21.98 -15.85
N ASP A 303 -7.61 22.78 -16.71
CA ASP A 303 -7.59 22.57 -18.17
C ASP A 303 -6.16 22.47 -18.71
N GLU A 304 -5.28 23.38 -18.27
CA GLU A 304 -3.87 23.38 -18.66
C GLU A 304 -3.16 22.07 -18.32
N ILE A 305 -3.46 21.48 -17.16
CA ILE A 305 -2.90 20.20 -16.74
C ILE A 305 -3.49 19.06 -17.54
N LEU A 306 -4.79 19.07 -17.84
CA LEU A 306 -5.43 18.05 -18.65
C LEU A 306 -4.86 18.02 -20.07
N GLU A 307 -4.77 19.17 -20.72
CA GLU A 307 -4.16 19.30 -22.04
C GLU A 307 -2.72 18.78 -22.02
N TRP A 308 -1.95 19.17 -21.01
CA TRP A 308 -0.58 18.71 -20.86
C TRP A 308 -0.50 17.19 -20.67
N ILE A 309 -1.28 16.60 -19.75
CA ILE A 309 -1.36 15.15 -19.56
C ILE A 309 -1.68 14.44 -20.89
N MET A 310 -2.61 14.98 -21.69
CA MET A 310 -3.02 14.36 -22.95
C MET A 310 -1.92 14.43 -24.02
N THR A 311 -1.04 15.43 -24.00
CA THR A 311 0.09 15.56 -24.94
C THR A 311 1.32 14.70 -24.61
N GLN A 312 1.54 14.32 -23.33
CA GLN A 312 2.76 13.61 -22.88
C GLN A 312 2.91 12.16 -23.32
#